data_AF-A0A8C5DXA5-F1
#
_entry.id   AF-A0A8C5DXA5-F1
#
_cell.length_a   1.000
_cell.length_b   1.000
_cell.length_c   1.000
_cell.angle_alpha   90.00
_cell.angle_beta   90.00
_cell.angle_gamma   90.00
#
_symmetry.space_group_name_H-M   'P 1'
#
loop_
_entity.id
_entity.type
_entity.pdbx_description
1 polymer ?
#
loop_
_entity_poly.entity_id
_entity_poly.type
_entity_poly.pdbx_seq_one_letter_code
_entity_poly.pdbx_strand_id
1 'polypeptide(L)'
;MLEHYVKVGSFTAADIVIFSFVVVFSAAIGIYYGWRDRGQGNAREFLTGSHKLNALPVSMSLSASFMSSVTLLSVPVEVYYYGAIFGLISFSYLFAIMISSELFLPVFYRLDIASTYEYLELRFNKATRLLGTVLFIFQTVLLTGVVTYAPALALSQVADMNLWAAISSTALVCTFYCALGGLKAVVWTDVFQIIIMFAGSLSVIIKSAITQGGISVIISDSQEGGRLNIWDFDINPMRRHTFWTVVIGGAVGWTSVYGINQAQVQRYNACKSMTQARIALYLNFFGVSAILISSVMAGLCAYSVLKSCDPRTVGMISAPDQLMPFLVMNITRSNPGLMGLFCAAVYSGSLSTVSSCINALAAVTVEDLIKPYIRMSERCLAMTSKALSIFFGILCIAIAGLASVMGSHMAQLTSVISAITGGPLLALFGLGILCPFANAKGVLSGVVVGLILTVWLTAGEIIFPSPPEMTRPLLLTTDGCNFSSNANLSLTSSDLPTLISSPAPLHGSNSTNSLTGHWQSPSYLYTCTIGMITSLIVGLIVSLLTGGRNEKVQADLMLMKEDTLMFHLYKYTRNKFLPKVKVKPKQKESLELTAEIIKATKI
;
A
#
# COMPACT_ATOMS: atom_id res chain seq x y z
N MET A 1 9.21 -35.10 -19.37
CA MET A 1 8.14 -34.16 -18.96
C MET A 1 8.41 -32.71 -19.44
N LEU A 2 9.04 -32.49 -20.61
CA LEU A 2 9.50 -31.15 -21.05
C LEU A 2 9.18 -30.83 -22.54
N GLU A 3 8.02 -31.28 -23.04
CA GLU A 3 7.66 -31.11 -24.47
C GLU A 3 6.50 -30.15 -24.76
N HIS A 4 5.93 -29.45 -23.75
CA HIS A 4 4.73 -28.62 -23.96
C HIS A 4 4.81 -27.20 -23.39
N TYR A 5 5.78 -26.41 -23.86
CA TYR A 5 5.80 -24.97 -23.60
C TYR A 5 5.10 -24.10 -24.66
N VAL A 6 4.48 -24.69 -25.69
CA VAL A 6 3.83 -23.91 -26.77
C VAL A 6 2.33 -24.21 -26.87
N LYS A 7 1.58 -23.55 -25.98
CA LYS A 7 0.22 -23.00 -26.18
C LYS A 7 -0.22 -22.38 -24.86
N VAL A 8 -0.43 -21.07 -24.85
CA VAL A 8 -1.14 -20.36 -23.76
C VAL A 8 -2.46 -21.10 -23.57
N GLY A 9 -2.68 -21.67 -22.39
CA GLY A 9 -3.90 -22.43 -22.11
C GLY A 9 -5.08 -21.48 -22.09
N SER A 10 -6.09 -21.72 -22.93
CA SER A 10 -7.34 -20.96 -22.92
C SER A 10 -8.03 -21.14 -21.56
N PHE A 11 -8.53 -20.04 -20.98
CA PHE A 11 -9.44 -20.04 -19.84
C PHE A 11 -10.51 -21.13 -20.01
N THR A 12 -10.63 -22.04 -19.05
CA THR A 12 -11.65 -23.10 -19.12
C THR A 12 -13.00 -22.57 -18.66
N ALA A 13 -14.10 -23.26 -19.01
CA ALA A 13 -15.42 -22.89 -18.52
C ALA A 13 -15.48 -22.83 -16.98
N ALA A 14 -14.76 -23.72 -16.28
CA ALA A 14 -14.67 -23.70 -14.82
C ALA A 14 -13.98 -22.43 -14.30
N ASP A 15 -12.92 -21.96 -14.99
CA ASP A 15 -12.22 -20.73 -14.63
C ASP A 15 -13.14 -19.50 -14.79
N ILE A 16 -13.93 -19.44 -15.88
CA ILE A 16 -14.91 -18.38 -16.12
C ILE A 16 -15.95 -18.37 -15.01
N VAL A 17 -16.49 -19.53 -14.64
CA VAL A 17 -17.54 -19.64 -13.61
C VAL A 17 -17.03 -19.17 -12.26
N ILE A 18 -15.85 -19.63 -11.82
CA ILE A 18 -15.27 -19.23 -10.52
C ILE A 18 -14.96 -17.73 -10.50
N PHE A 19 -14.31 -17.23 -11.56
CA PHE A 19 -13.98 -15.82 -11.68
C PHE A 19 -15.23 -14.94 -11.67
N SER A 20 -16.21 -15.26 -12.52
CA SER A 20 -17.47 -14.52 -12.62
C SER A 20 -18.26 -14.56 -11.31
N PHE A 21 -18.27 -15.70 -10.61
CA PHE A 21 -18.91 -15.82 -9.31
C PHE A 21 -18.32 -14.83 -8.30
N VAL A 22 -17.00 -14.73 -8.19
CA VAL A 22 -16.34 -13.80 -7.24
C VAL A 22 -16.66 -12.34 -7.57
N VAL A 23 -16.62 -11.97 -8.84
CA VAL A 23 -16.90 -10.60 -9.31
C VAL A 23 -18.37 -10.24 -9.06
N VAL A 24 -19.30 -11.10 -9.45
CA VAL A 24 -20.75 -10.89 -9.28
C VAL A 24 -21.12 -10.90 -7.79
N PHE A 25 -20.56 -11.79 -6.99
CA PHE A 25 -20.83 -11.85 -5.56
C PHE A 25 -20.33 -10.59 -4.84
N SER A 26 -19.15 -10.07 -5.21
CA SER A 26 -18.66 -8.79 -4.70
C SER A 26 -19.60 -7.63 -5.05
N ALA A 27 -20.08 -7.57 -6.29
CA ALA A 27 -21.06 -6.57 -6.70
C ALA A 27 -22.40 -6.72 -5.94
N ALA A 28 -22.85 -7.96 -5.72
CA ALA A 28 -24.08 -8.26 -5.00
C ALA A 28 -24.04 -7.79 -3.54
N ILE A 29 -22.91 -7.95 -2.84
CA ILE A 29 -22.72 -7.40 -1.49
C ILE A 29 -22.91 -5.88 -1.50
N GLY A 30 -22.31 -5.19 -2.49
CA GLY A 30 -22.45 -3.74 -2.63
C GLY A 30 -23.88 -3.29 -2.92
N ILE A 31 -24.59 -3.99 -3.80
CA ILE A 31 -26.01 -3.73 -4.11
C ILE A 31 -26.88 -3.98 -2.87
N TYR A 32 -26.63 -5.07 -2.13
CA TYR A 32 -27.37 -5.43 -0.92
C TYR A 32 -27.30 -4.31 0.12
N TYR A 33 -26.10 -3.82 0.44
CA TYR A 33 -25.93 -2.71 1.38
C TYR A 33 -26.48 -1.39 0.82
N GLY A 34 -26.32 -1.13 -0.48
CA GLY A 34 -26.91 0.04 -1.13
C GLY A 34 -28.44 0.05 -1.08
N TRP A 35 -29.10 -1.11 -1.13
CA TRP A 35 -30.54 -1.22 -1.01
C TRP A 35 -31.00 -1.17 0.45
N ARG A 36 -30.34 -1.91 1.35
CA ARG A 36 -30.65 -1.93 2.79
C ARG A 36 -30.55 -0.55 3.43
N ASP A 37 -29.54 0.24 3.05
CA ASP A 37 -29.28 1.56 3.64
C ASP A 37 -29.96 2.70 2.83
N ARG A 38 -30.75 2.39 1.79
CA ARG A 38 -31.43 3.35 0.90
C ARG A 38 -32.38 4.32 1.63
N GLY A 39 -32.80 3.98 2.86
CA GLY A 39 -33.67 4.79 3.72
C GLY A 39 -32.97 5.57 4.85
N GLN A 40 -31.66 5.41 5.06
CA GLN A 40 -30.95 5.99 6.23
C GLN A 40 -30.38 7.40 6.00
N GLY A 41 -30.65 8.04 4.85
CA GLY A 41 -30.70 9.49 4.64
C GLY A 41 -29.45 10.36 4.81
N ASN A 42 -28.43 9.95 5.57
CA ASN A 42 -27.35 10.84 5.97
C ASN A 42 -26.09 10.62 5.11
N ALA A 43 -25.69 11.63 4.33
CA ALA A 43 -24.49 11.56 3.48
C ALA A 43 -23.21 11.33 4.29
N ARG A 44 -23.17 11.79 5.56
CA ARG A 44 -22.06 11.48 6.48
C ARG A 44 -22.01 9.99 6.80
N GLU A 45 -23.15 9.34 6.98
CA GLU A 45 -23.21 7.89 7.21
C GLU A 45 -22.73 7.08 6.01
N PHE A 46 -23.07 7.52 4.80
CA PHE A 46 -22.59 6.90 3.56
C PHE A 46 -21.07 6.97 3.42
N LEU A 47 -20.47 8.12 3.77
CA LEU A 47 -19.03 8.36 3.64
C LEU A 47 -18.24 7.77 4.82
N THR A 48 -18.69 7.89 6.08
CA THR A 48 -17.87 7.58 7.26
C THR A 48 -18.32 6.35 8.05
N GLY A 49 -19.44 5.71 7.70
CA GLY A 49 -19.92 4.50 8.39
C GLY A 49 -20.44 4.72 9.83
N SER A 50 -20.51 5.99 10.28
CA SER A 50 -21.17 6.46 11.53
C SER A 50 -20.69 5.83 12.85
N HIS A 51 -19.41 5.53 13.03
CA HIS A 51 -18.90 4.90 14.27
C HIS A 51 -19.66 3.62 14.67
N LYS A 52 -20.15 2.84 13.70
CA LYS A 52 -20.96 1.64 13.95
C LYS A 52 -20.19 0.34 13.69
N LEU A 53 -18.97 0.40 13.17
CA LEU A 53 -18.23 -0.79 12.77
C LEU A 53 -17.46 -1.42 13.93
N ASN A 54 -17.37 -2.76 13.90
CA ASN A 54 -16.57 -3.53 14.84
C ASN A 54 -15.13 -3.68 14.31
N ALA A 55 -14.18 -3.98 15.19
CA ALA A 55 -12.76 -4.07 14.82
C ALA A 55 -12.43 -5.11 13.74
N LEU A 56 -13.10 -6.28 13.74
CA LEU A 56 -12.73 -7.38 12.85
C LEU A 56 -13.04 -7.10 11.36
N PRO A 57 -14.26 -6.69 10.95
CA PRO A 57 -14.50 -6.31 9.55
C PRO A 57 -13.61 -5.15 9.09
N VAL A 58 -13.40 -4.15 9.96
CA VAL A 58 -12.51 -3.03 9.67
C VAL A 58 -11.08 -3.50 9.48
N SER A 59 -10.56 -4.37 10.34
CA SER A 59 -9.24 -4.97 10.21
C SER A 59 -9.06 -5.70 8.88
N MET A 60 -10.01 -6.55 8.51
CA MET A 60 -9.97 -7.29 7.25
C MET A 60 -9.98 -6.35 6.04
N SER A 61 -10.79 -5.29 6.12
CA SER A 61 -10.85 -4.25 5.10
C SER A 61 -9.54 -3.45 5.00
N LEU A 62 -8.96 -3.02 6.13
CA LEU A 62 -7.64 -2.38 6.19
C LEU A 62 -6.58 -3.26 5.50
N SER A 63 -6.61 -4.58 5.76
CA SER A 63 -5.66 -5.53 5.16
C SER A 63 -5.86 -5.65 3.65
N ALA A 64 -7.10 -5.85 3.19
CA ALA A 64 -7.42 -6.06 1.78
C ALA A 64 -7.03 -4.85 0.90
N SER A 65 -7.23 -3.62 1.39
CA SER A 65 -7.25 -2.48 0.48
C SER A 65 -5.89 -1.91 0.10
N PHE A 66 -4.83 -2.26 0.81
CA PHE A 66 -3.47 -1.94 0.34
C PHE A 66 -2.60 -3.18 0.14
N MET A 67 -3.04 -4.37 0.59
CA MET A 67 -2.60 -5.62 -0.03
C MET A 67 -3.33 -5.79 -1.35
N SER A 68 -2.97 -4.96 -2.32
CA SER A 68 -3.58 -4.98 -3.65
C SER A 68 -3.15 -6.24 -4.44
N SER A 69 -3.60 -6.35 -5.70
CA SER A 69 -3.02 -7.27 -6.68
C SER A 69 -1.49 -7.19 -6.76
N VAL A 70 -0.90 -6.03 -6.45
CA VAL A 70 0.55 -5.82 -6.41
C VAL A 70 1.21 -6.76 -5.40
N THR A 71 0.59 -7.05 -4.26
CA THR A 71 1.18 -8.02 -3.32
C THR A 71 1.19 -9.43 -3.90
N LEU A 72 0.10 -9.85 -4.57
CA LEU A 72 -0.03 -11.21 -5.13
C LEU A 72 0.75 -11.41 -6.44
N LEU A 73 1.00 -10.35 -7.20
CA LEU A 73 1.74 -10.42 -8.47
C LEU A 73 3.20 -10.01 -8.31
N SER A 74 3.46 -8.89 -7.65
CA SER A 74 4.79 -8.27 -7.62
C SER A 74 5.68 -8.78 -6.50
N VAL A 75 5.16 -9.14 -5.32
CA VAL A 75 6.02 -9.70 -4.25
C VAL A 75 6.64 -11.04 -4.64
N PRO A 76 5.90 -11.99 -5.24
CA PRO A 76 6.52 -13.23 -5.73
C PRO A 76 7.63 -12.97 -6.75
N VAL A 77 7.44 -11.97 -7.63
CA VAL A 77 8.43 -11.52 -8.61
C VAL A 77 9.66 -10.94 -7.91
N GLU A 78 9.50 -10.09 -6.91
CA GLU A 78 10.62 -9.57 -6.12
C GLU A 78 11.39 -10.72 -5.46
N VAL A 79 10.70 -11.73 -4.92
CA VAL A 79 11.37 -12.91 -4.31
C VAL A 79 12.08 -13.77 -5.37
N TYR A 80 11.52 -13.89 -6.57
CA TYR A 80 12.14 -14.63 -7.66
C TYR A 80 13.49 -14.03 -8.10
N TYR A 81 13.56 -12.69 -8.24
CA TYR A 81 14.74 -11.97 -8.72
C TYR A 81 15.71 -11.53 -7.61
N TYR A 82 15.22 -11.22 -6.40
CA TYR A 82 16.03 -10.60 -5.32
C TYR A 82 15.99 -11.38 -3.99
N GLY A 83 15.17 -12.44 -3.89
CA GLY A 83 15.12 -13.32 -2.73
C GLY A 83 14.11 -12.92 -1.65
N ALA A 84 14.00 -13.76 -0.62
CA ALA A 84 13.03 -13.64 0.46
C ALA A 84 13.34 -12.50 1.45
N ILE A 85 14.43 -11.75 1.26
CA ILE A 85 14.78 -10.58 2.08
C ILE A 85 13.65 -9.54 2.12
N PHE A 86 12.89 -9.40 1.03
CA PHE A 86 11.72 -8.52 1.00
C PHE A 86 10.66 -8.89 2.04
N GLY A 87 10.61 -10.14 2.49
CA GLY A 87 9.73 -10.59 3.58
C GLY A 87 9.98 -9.85 4.91
N LEU A 88 11.16 -9.26 5.11
CA LEU A 88 11.45 -8.41 6.27
C LEU A 88 10.56 -7.15 6.34
N ILE A 89 9.87 -6.78 5.26
CA ILE A 89 8.89 -5.69 5.26
C ILE A 89 7.74 -5.93 6.25
N SER A 90 7.55 -7.17 6.71
CA SER A 90 6.66 -7.49 7.82
C SER A 90 6.99 -6.69 9.10
N PHE A 91 8.29 -6.50 9.41
CA PHE A 91 8.70 -5.64 10.53
C PHE A 91 8.34 -4.18 10.29
N SER A 92 8.42 -3.70 9.05
CA SER A 92 7.96 -2.37 8.69
C SER A 92 6.48 -2.18 8.94
N TYR A 93 5.64 -3.17 8.62
CA TYR A 93 4.20 -3.12 8.94
C TYR A 93 3.96 -2.99 10.44
N LEU A 94 4.69 -3.76 11.25
CA LEU A 94 4.56 -3.71 12.71
C LEU A 94 4.88 -2.31 13.24
N PHE A 95 6.03 -1.74 12.84
CA PHE A 95 6.42 -0.39 13.26
C PHE A 95 5.43 0.66 12.76
N ALA A 96 5.01 0.59 11.51
CA ALA A 96 4.04 1.53 10.94
C ALA A 96 2.70 1.51 11.67
N ILE A 97 2.21 0.32 12.01
CA ILE A 97 0.95 0.14 12.76
C ILE A 97 1.09 0.69 14.18
N MET A 98 2.20 0.41 14.88
CA MET A 98 2.48 0.97 16.22
C MET A 98 2.53 2.50 16.19
N ILE A 99 3.26 3.08 15.24
CA ILE A 99 3.39 4.54 15.12
C ILE A 99 2.01 5.15 14.79
N SER A 100 1.26 4.53 13.89
CA SER A 100 -0.07 5.00 13.49
C SER A 100 -1.09 4.93 14.63
N SER A 101 -1.09 3.85 15.41
CA SER A 101 -2.04 3.66 16.51
C SER A 101 -1.79 4.59 17.71
N GLU A 102 -0.53 4.96 17.94
CA GLU A 102 -0.14 5.81 19.08
C GLU A 102 -0.07 7.30 18.75
N LEU A 103 0.34 7.69 17.54
CA LEU A 103 0.54 9.10 17.20
C LEU A 103 -0.65 9.71 16.45
N PHE A 104 -1.14 9.04 15.40
CA PHE A 104 -2.10 9.64 14.46
C PHE A 104 -3.54 9.32 14.81
N LEU A 105 -3.84 8.04 15.07
CA LEU A 105 -5.18 7.55 15.39
C LEU A 105 -5.86 8.37 16.51
N PRO A 106 -5.20 8.67 17.65
CA PRO A 106 -5.91 9.31 18.76
C PRO A 106 -6.39 10.72 18.42
N VAL A 107 -5.59 11.47 17.68
CA VAL A 107 -5.90 12.84 17.26
C VAL A 107 -7.07 12.83 16.28
N PHE A 108 -7.00 12.00 15.24
CA PHE A 108 -8.07 11.95 14.22
C PHE A 108 -9.38 11.42 14.77
N TYR A 109 -9.35 10.42 15.63
CA TYR A 109 -10.56 9.85 16.22
C TYR A 109 -11.21 10.83 17.21
N ARG A 110 -10.43 11.61 17.97
CA ARG A 110 -10.97 12.63 18.90
C ARG A 110 -11.62 13.79 18.17
N LEU A 111 -11.03 14.24 17.06
CA LEU A 111 -11.53 15.39 16.32
C LEU A 111 -12.79 15.09 15.49
N ASP A 112 -13.12 13.81 15.28
CA ASP A 112 -14.30 13.36 14.51
C ASP A 112 -14.42 14.03 13.12
N ILE A 113 -13.27 14.23 12.47
CA ILE A 113 -13.18 14.85 11.14
C ILE A 113 -13.45 13.83 10.04
N ALA A 114 -14.16 14.27 9.00
CA ALA A 114 -14.49 13.43 7.85
C ALA A 114 -13.32 13.34 6.85
N SER A 115 -12.51 14.40 6.75
CA SER A 115 -11.26 14.43 5.97
C SER A 115 -10.07 14.66 6.90
N THR A 116 -8.99 13.90 6.70
CA THR A 116 -7.74 14.18 7.42
C THR A 116 -7.16 15.54 7.09
N TYR A 117 -7.48 16.13 5.93
CA TYR A 117 -6.96 17.44 5.55
C TYR A 117 -7.68 18.59 6.26
N GLU A 118 -8.88 18.36 6.80
CA GLU A 118 -9.57 19.31 7.68
C GLU A 118 -8.73 19.63 8.93
N TYR A 119 -8.04 18.63 9.48
CA TYR A 119 -7.07 18.82 10.57
C TYR A 119 -6.01 19.87 10.23
N LEU A 120 -5.52 19.88 8.98
CA LEU A 120 -4.48 20.83 8.57
C LEU A 120 -4.98 22.27 8.52
N GLU A 121 -6.27 22.49 8.25
CA GLU A 121 -6.87 23.82 8.35
C GLU A 121 -7.04 24.25 9.80
N LEU A 122 -7.54 23.34 10.65
CA LEU A 122 -7.70 23.61 12.08
C LEU A 122 -6.35 23.91 12.75
N ARG A 123 -5.29 23.21 12.34
CA ARG A 123 -3.94 23.35 12.90
C ARG A 123 -3.16 24.51 12.31
N PHE A 124 -3.33 24.81 11.02
CA PHE A 124 -2.55 25.82 10.31
C PHE A 124 -3.46 26.80 9.58
N ASN A 125 -3.84 26.53 8.33
CA ASN A 125 -4.70 27.40 7.53
C ASN A 125 -5.31 26.67 6.32
N LYS A 126 -6.12 27.40 5.54
CA LYS A 126 -6.74 26.87 4.31
C LYS A 126 -5.73 26.41 3.25
N ALA A 127 -4.55 27.04 3.19
CA ALA A 127 -3.54 26.71 2.18
C ALA A 127 -2.93 25.32 2.43
N THR A 128 -2.66 24.96 3.70
CA THR A 128 -2.16 23.62 4.06
C THR A 128 -3.21 22.54 3.79
N ARG A 129 -4.49 22.81 4.06
CA ARG A 129 -5.59 21.90 3.70
C ARG A 129 -5.67 21.68 2.18
N LEU A 130 -5.68 22.75 1.39
CA LEU A 130 -5.76 22.64 -0.07
C LEU A 130 -4.56 21.90 -0.65
N LEU A 131 -3.34 22.20 -0.17
CA LEU A 131 -2.13 21.51 -0.61
C LEU A 131 -2.21 20.00 -0.31
N GLY A 132 -2.57 19.63 0.93
CA GLY A 132 -2.73 18.23 1.31
C GLY A 132 -3.78 17.50 0.47
N THR A 133 -4.91 18.16 0.24
CA THR A 133 -6.03 17.66 -0.57
C THR A 133 -5.60 17.39 -2.02
N VAL A 134 -4.91 18.35 -2.66
CA VAL A 134 -4.47 18.23 -4.05
C VAL A 134 -3.43 17.12 -4.20
N LEU A 135 -2.46 17.05 -3.29
CA LEU A 135 -1.43 16.00 -3.30
C LEU A 135 -2.04 14.61 -3.13
N PHE A 136 -3.03 14.48 -2.25
CA PHE A 136 -3.79 13.24 -2.08
C PHE A 136 -4.55 12.84 -3.33
N ILE A 137 -5.36 13.74 -3.89
CA ILE A 137 -6.15 13.46 -5.09
C ILE A 137 -5.22 13.02 -6.23
N PHE A 138 -4.12 13.75 -6.45
CA PHE A 138 -3.14 13.42 -7.47
C PHE A 138 -2.50 12.04 -7.25
N GLN A 139 -1.97 11.77 -6.05
CA GLN A 139 -1.36 10.49 -5.70
C GLN A 139 -2.34 9.33 -5.86
N THR A 140 -3.55 9.48 -5.32
CA THR A 140 -4.54 8.40 -5.28
C THR A 140 -5.10 8.10 -6.66
N VAL A 141 -5.33 9.10 -7.51
CA VAL A 141 -5.73 8.89 -8.91
C VAL A 141 -4.66 8.11 -9.67
N LEU A 142 -3.38 8.48 -9.54
CA LEU A 142 -2.28 7.74 -10.16
C LEU A 142 -2.19 6.29 -9.66
N LEU A 143 -2.30 6.09 -8.34
CA LEU A 143 -2.29 4.77 -7.72
C LEU A 143 -3.42 3.88 -8.26
N THR A 144 -4.64 4.41 -8.40
CA THR A 144 -5.79 3.61 -8.87
C THR A 144 -5.61 3.09 -10.29
N GLY A 145 -4.98 3.86 -11.19
CA GLY A 145 -4.72 3.41 -12.55
C GLY A 145 -3.71 2.24 -12.60
N VAL A 146 -2.61 2.34 -11.85
CA VAL A 146 -1.58 1.28 -11.80
C VAL A 146 -2.15 -0.01 -11.20
N VAL A 147 -2.90 0.10 -10.10
CA VAL A 147 -3.53 -1.05 -9.42
C VAL A 147 -4.64 -1.69 -10.28
N THR A 148 -5.27 -0.94 -11.18
CA THR A 148 -6.26 -1.50 -12.13
C THR A 148 -5.58 -2.18 -13.33
N TYR A 149 -4.42 -1.68 -13.76
CA TYR A 149 -3.71 -2.21 -14.92
C TYR A 149 -3.10 -3.60 -14.68
N ALA A 150 -2.38 -3.80 -13.58
CA ALA A 150 -1.70 -5.08 -13.29
C ALA A 150 -2.60 -6.34 -13.36
N PRO A 151 -3.78 -6.40 -12.69
CA PRO A 151 -4.68 -7.54 -12.81
C PRO A 151 -5.29 -7.64 -14.21
N ALA A 152 -5.56 -6.52 -14.88
CA ALA A 152 -6.12 -6.51 -16.23
C ALA A 152 -5.15 -7.09 -17.25
N LEU A 153 -3.85 -6.78 -17.12
CA LEU A 153 -2.78 -7.40 -17.89
C LEU A 153 -2.75 -8.91 -17.65
N ALA A 154 -2.72 -9.35 -16.37
CA ALA A 154 -2.74 -10.77 -16.02
C ALA A 154 -3.94 -11.52 -16.62
N LEU A 155 -5.16 -10.94 -16.56
CA LEU A 155 -6.35 -11.56 -17.14
C LEU A 155 -6.31 -11.58 -18.67
N SER A 156 -5.87 -10.48 -19.31
CA SER A 156 -5.84 -10.39 -20.77
C SER A 156 -4.99 -11.49 -21.42
N GLN A 157 -3.91 -11.91 -20.75
CA GLN A 157 -3.03 -12.96 -21.25
C GLN A 157 -3.61 -14.37 -21.10
N VAL A 158 -4.36 -14.62 -20.04
CA VAL A 158 -4.84 -15.98 -19.72
C VAL A 158 -6.24 -16.21 -20.28
N ALA A 159 -7.05 -15.16 -20.37
CA ALA A 159 -8.39 -15.21 -20.97
C ALA A 159 -8.38 -14.93 -22.49
N ASP A 160 -7.22 -14.62 -23.08
CA ASP A 160 -7.07 -14.18 -24.48
C ASP A 160 -8.06 -13.06 -24.86
N MET A 161 -8.30 -12.16 -23.90
CA MET A 161 -9.27 -11.07 -24.01
C MET A 161 -8.56 -9.74 -24.19
N ASN A 162 -9.17 -8.83 -24.95
CA ASN A 162 -8.65 -7.48 -25.12
C ASN A 162 -8.38 -6.80 -23.76
N LEU A 163 -7.15 -6.30 -23.56
CA LEU A 163 -6.73 -5.59 -22.36
C LEU A 163 -7.68 -4.45 -21.98
N TRP A 164 -8.17 -3.68 -22.96
CA TRP A 164 -9.12 -2.59 -22.71
C TRP A 164 -10.45 -3.10 -22.17
N ALA A 165 -10.92 -4.26 -22.64
CA ALA A 165 -12.12 -4.89 -22.10
C ALA A 165 -11.91 -5.37 -20.65
N ALA A 166 -10.71 -5.88 -20.31
CA ALA A 166 -10.36 -6.23 -18.94
C ALA A 166 -10.31 -5.00 -18.02
N ILE A 167 -9.67 -3.91 -18.45
CA ILE A 167 -9.60 -2.64 -17.69
C ILE A 167 -10.99 -2.06 -17.49
N SER A 168 -11.78 -1.91 -18.57
CA SER A 168 -13.11 -1.31 -18.51
C SER A 168 -14.07 -2.15 -17.66
N SER A 169 -14.05 -3.48 -17.75
CA SER A 169 -14.92 -4.34 -16.94
C SER A 169 -14.59 -4.24 -15.44
N THR A 170 -13.30 -4.26 -15.08
CA THR A 170 -12.84 -4.09 -13.69
C THR A 170 -13.29 -2.76 -13.10
N ALA A 171 -13.01 -1.67 -13.82
CA ALA A 171 -13.36 -0.34 -13.36
C ALA A 171 -14.87 -0.12 -13.29
N LEU A 172 -15.64 -0.66 -14.25
CA LEU A 172 -17.10 -0.58 -14.24
C LEU A 172 -17.69 -1.28 -13.03
N VAL A 173 -17.28 -2.52 -12.75
CA VAL A 173 -17.76 -3.28 -11.59
C VAL A 173 -17.42 -2.53 -10.30
N CYS A 174 -16.16 -2.11 -10.15
CA CYS A 174 -15.70 -1.37 -8.97
C CYS A 174 -16.52 -0.09 -8.76
N THR A 175 -16.63 0.74 -9.79
CA THR A 175 -17.35 2.01 -9.76
C THR A 175 -18.81 1.81 -9.40
N PHE A 176 -19.44 0.79 -9.99
CA PHE A 176 -20.86 0.50 -9.78
C PHE A 176 -21.16 0.18 -8.31
N TYR A 177 -20.43 -0.76 -7.69
CA TYR A 177 -20.71 -1.12 -6.30
C TYR A 177 -20.25 -0.05 -5.30
N CYS A 178 -19.20 0.72 -5.61
CA CYS A 178 -18.79 1.88 -4.82
C CYS A 178 -19.85 2.98 -4.78
N ALA A 179 -20.40 3.33 -5.95
CA ALA A 179 -21.42 4.35 -6.06
C ALA A 179 -22.72 3.97 -5.32
N LEU A 180 -23.02 2.67 -5.22
CA LEU A 180 -24.24 2.19 -4.56
C LEU A 180 -24.09 2.00 -3.05
N GLY A 181 -22.95 1.47 -2.58
CA GLY A 181 -22.87 0.88 -1.24
C GLY A 181 -22.20 1.72 -0.13
N GLY A 182 -21.39 2.73 -0.46
CA GLY A 182 -20.67 3.55 0.53
C GLY A 182 -19.67 2.77 1.38
N LEU A 183 -19.13 3.38 2.44
CA LEU A 183 -18.02 2.80 3.23
C LEU A 183 -18.37 1.42 3.83
N LYS A 184 -19.59 1.23 4.34
CA LYS A 184 -19.99 -0.07 4.93
C LYS A 184 -19.95 -1.20 3.91
N ALA A 185 -20.45 -0.95 2.70
CA ALA A 185 -20.39 -1.95 1.63
C ALA A 185 -18.96 -2.28 1.25
N VAL A 186 -18.11 -1.26 1.09
CA VAL A 186 -16.68 -1.44 0.77
C VAL A 186 -16.00 -2.33 1.82
N VAL A 187 -16.25 -2.08 3.11
CA VAL A 187 -15.69 -2.90 4.21
C VAL A 187 -16.13 -4.36 4.12
N TRP A 188 -17.41 -4.64 3.81
CA TRP A 188 -17.90 -6.01 3.71
C TRP A 188 -17.50 -6.72 2.42
N THR A 189 -17.37 -6.00 1.29
CA THR A 189 -16.80 -6.57 0.07
C THR A 189 -15.34 -6.96 0.31
N ASP A 190 -14.59 -6.15 1.05
CA ASP A 190 -13.20 -6.44 1.38
C ASP A 190 -13.05 -7.69 2.25
N VAL A 191 -13.95 -7.90 3.21
CA VAL A 191 -13.98 -9.12 4.05
C VAL A 191 -14.14 -10.38 3.19
N PHE A 192 -14.96 -10.31 2.14
CA PHE A 192 -15.08 -11.42 1.20
C PHE A 192 -13.80 -11.55 0.36
N GLN A 193 -13.30 -10.44 -0.18
CA GLN A 193 -12.14 -10.40 -1.07
C GLN A 193 -10.85 -10.90 -0.43
N ILE A 194 -10.58 -10.60 0.84
CA ILE A 194 -9.39 -11.08 1.54
C ILE A 194 -9.37 -12.61 1.69
N ILE A 195 -10.55 -13.24 1.86
CA ILE A 195 -10.67 -14.70 1.92
C ILE A 195 -10.31 -15.30 0.56
N ILE A 196 -10.81 -14.71 -0.53
CA ILE A 196 -10.49 -15.15 -1.89
C ILE A 196 -9.00 -14.96 -2.20
N MET A 197 -8.41 -13.84 -1.78
CA MET A 197 -6.97 -13.59 -1.91
C MET A 197 -6.14 -14.67 -1.25
N PHE A 198 -6.46 -15.01 0.01
CA PHE A 198 -5.75 -16.05 0.73
C PHE A 198 -5.94 -17.43 0.06
N ALA A 199 -7.16 -17.77 -0.33
CA ALA A 199 -7.47 -19.02 -1.03
C ALA A 199 -6.70 -19.15 -2.36
N GLY A 200 -6.66 -18.09 -3.16
CA GLY A 200 -5.88 -18.07 -4.41
C GLY A 200 -4.40 -18.25 -4.17
N SER A 201 -3.80 -17.52 -3.22
CA SER A 201 -2.37 -17.68 -2.88
C SER A 201 -2.05 -19.10 -2.40
N LEU A 202 -2.90 -19.67 -1.55
CA LEU A 202 -2.72 -21.01 -1.00
C LEU A 202 -2.84 -22.09 -2.09
N SER A 203 -3.76 -21.90 -3.04
CA SER A 203 -3.92 -22.83 -4.17
C SER A 203 -2.66 -22.94 -5.03
N VAL A 204 -1.98 -21.81 -5.28
CA VAL A 204 -0.72 -21.76 -6.04
C VAL A 204 0.39 -22.48 -5.26
N ILE A 205 0.51 -22.24 -3.96
CA ILE A 205 1.52 -22.88 -3.10
C ILE A 205 1.30 -24.40 -3.06
N ILE A 206 0.07 -24.85 -2.81
CA ILE A 206 -0.26 -26.29 -2.73
C ILE A 206 0.04 -26.96 -4.07
N LYS A 207 -0.42 -26.37 -5.19
CA LYS A 207 -0.21 -26.97 -6.51
C LYS A 207 1.27 -27.01 -6.90
N SER A 208 2.03 -25.97 -6.54
CA SER A 208 3.48 -25.94 -6.77
C SER A 208 4.20 -27.01 -5.95
N ALA A 209 3.85 -27.16 -4.67
CA ALA A 209 4.40 -28.20 -3.81
C ALA A 209 4.12 -29.61 -4.34
N ILE A 210 2.90 -29.88 -4.83
CA ILE A 210 2.58 -31.17 -5.47
C ILE A 210 3.42 -31.39 -6.73
N THR A 211 3.58 -30.35 -7.55
CA THR A 211 4.31 -30.43 -8.82
C THR A 211 5.81 -30.69 -8.63
N GLN A 212 6.42 -30.13 -7.57
CA GLN A 212 7.83 -30.33 -7.23
C GLN A 212 8.09 -31.58 -6.37
N GLY A 213 7.06 -32.31 -5.96
CA GLY A 213 7.20 -33.49 -5.09
C GLY A 213 7.36 -33.17 -3.60
N GLY A 214 7.06 -31.94 -3.18
CA GLY A 214 7.02 -31.52 -1.77
C GLY A 214 7.51 -30.10 -1.54
N ILE A 215 7.13 -29.53 -0.39
CA ILE A 215 7.62 -28.20 0.03
C ILE A 215 9.11 -28.20 0.39
N SER A 216 9.65 -29.35 0.81
CA SER A 216 11.06 -29.51 1.14
C SER A 216 11.97 -29.29 -0.08
N VAL A 217 11.55 -29.74 -1.26
CA VAL A 217 12.27 -29.53 -2.53
C VAL A 217 12.31 -28.04 -2.86
N ILE A 218 11.18 -27.33 -2.70
CA ILE A 218 11.09 -25.89 -2.95
C ILE A 218 12.04 -25.11 -2.04
N ILE A 219 12.12 -25.50 -0.75
CA ILE A 219 13.04 -24.90 0.22
C ILE A 219 14.50 -25.20 -0.15
N SER A 220 14.83 -26.45 -0.52
CA SER A 220 16.19 -26.83 -0.93
C SER A 220 16.65 -26.05 -2.17
N ASP A 221 15.81 -26.04 -3.21
CA ASP A 221 16.08 -25.29 -4.44
C ASP A 221 16.32 -23.81 -4.13
N SER A 222 15.47 -23.22 -3.28
CA SER A 222 15.56 -21.81 -2.90
C SER A 222 16.81 -21.51 -2.06
N GLN A 223 17.27 -22.45 -1.24
CA GLN A 223 18.51 -22.35 -0.47
C GLN A 223 19.72 -22.36 -1.40
N GLU A 224 19.78 -23.32 -2.33
CA GLU A 224 20.84 -23.45 -3.34
C GLU A 224 20.89 -22.22 -4.27
N GLY A 225 19.72 -21.69 -4.62
CA GLY A 225 19.60 -20.45 -5.38
C GLY A 225 19.93 -19.17 -4.61
N GLY A 226 20.22 -19.25 -3.31
CA GLY A 226 20.52 -18.10 -2.45
C GLY A 226 19.31 -17.22 -2.10
N ARG A 227 18.08 -17.62 -2.46
CA ARG A 227 16.86 -16.83 -2.19
C ARG A 227 16.50 -16.78 -0.71
N LEU A 228 16.96 -17.73 0.10
CA LEU A 228 16.69 -17.79 1.54
C LEU A 228 17.69 -16.98 2.38
N ASN A 229 18.64 -16.30 1.75
CA ASN A 229 19.57 -15.39 2.43
C ASN A 229 18.86 -14.07 2.79
N ILE A 230 18.08 -14.10 3.87
CA ILE A 230 17.25 -12.96 4.29
C ILE A 230 18.00 -11.88 5.09
N TRP A 231 19.16 -12.22 5.67
CA TRP A 231 19.90 -11.33 6.56
C TRP A 231 21.05 -10.63 5.83
N ASP A 232 20.79 -9.42 5.33
CA ASP A 232 21.82 -8.52 4.80
C ASP A 232 21.82 -7.22 5.60
N PHE A 233 22.89 -6.95 6.36
CA PHE A 233 23.02 -5.77 7.21
C PHE A 233 23.90 -4.66 6.60
N ASP A 234 24.16 -4.70 5.29
CA ASP A 234 24.86 -3.62 4.56
C ASP A 234 24.13 -2.27 4.79
N ILE A 235 24.89 -1.27 5.24
CA ILE A 235 24.38 0.06 5.62
C ILE A 235 24.29 0.97 4.39
N ASN A 236 24.85 0.59 3.25
CA ASN A 236 24.83 1.41 2.05
C ASN A 236 23.38 1.71 1.60
N PRO A 237 22.94 2.99 1.65
CA PRO A 237 21.55 3.37 1.34
C PRO A 237 21.20 3.27 -0.14
N MET A 238 22.20 3.05 -1.01
CA MET A 238 22.03 2.83 -2.44
C MET A 238 21.61 1.38 -2.76
N ARG A 239 21.78 0.45 -1.82
CA ARG A 239 21.41 -0.95 -2.02
C ARG A 239 19.89 -1.07 -2.15
N ARG A 240 19.42 -1.84 -3.13
CA ARG A 240 17.99 -2.06 -3.35
C ARG A 240 17.30 -2.63 -2.11
N HIS A 241 17.79 -3.76 -1.61
CA HIS A 241 17.27 -4.45 -0.42
C HIS A 241 18.39 -4.81 0.55
N THR A 242 18.21 -4.40 1.80
CA THR A 242 18.99 -4.71 2.99
C THR A 242 18.03 -4.67 4.17
N PHE A 243 18.42 -5.19 5.33
CA PHE A 243 17.64 -5.06 6.57
C PHE A 243 17.23 -3.60 6.82
N TRP A 244 18.15 -2.65 6.64
CA TRP A 244 17.90 -1.23 6.91
C TRP A 244 16.96 -0.58 5.89
N THR A 245 17.18 -0.81 4.60
CA THR A 245 16.36 -0.21 3.53
C THR A 245 14.94 -0.75 3.58
N VAL A 246 14.78 -2.06 3.81
CA VAL A 246 13.48 -2.72 3.91
C VAL A 246 12.78 -2.32 5.20
N VAL A 247 13.40 -2.51 6.36
CA VAL A 247 12.73 -2.28 7.65
C VAL A 247 12.48 -0.78 7.89
N ILE A 248 13.50 0.07 7.79
CA ILE A 248 13.40 1.51 8.13
C ILE A 248 12.73 2.29 6.99
N GLY A 249 13.17 2.09 5.74
CA GLY A 249 12.56 2.75 4.58
C GLY A 249 11.09 2.35 4.43
N GLY A 250 10.82 1.05 4.51
CA GLY A 250 9.46 0.52 4.55
C GLY A 250 8.62 1.06 5.70
N ALA A 251 9.16 1.17 6.93
CA ALA A 251 8.38 1.61 8.09
C ALA A 251 7.84 3.04 7.90
N VAL A 252 8.65 3.96 7.37
CA VAL A 252 8.20 5.33 7.09
C VAL A 252 7.16 5.35 5.97
N GLY A 253 7.41 4.60 4.89
CA GLY A 253 6.46 4.41 3.79
C GLY A 253 5.09 3.93 4.28
N TRP A 254 5.07 2.84 5.04
CA TRP A 254 3.84 2.26 5.57
C TRP A 254 3.20 3.10 6.68
N THR A 255 3.97 3.90 7.42
CA THR A 255 3.40 4.89 8.36
C THR A 255 2.63 5.96 7.60
N SER A 256 3.10 6.39 6.42
CA SER A 256 2.32 7.33 5.59
C SER A 256 1.01 6.71 5.09
N VAL A 257 0.99 5.39 4.85
CA VAL A 257 -0.22 4.68 4.44
C VAL A 257 -1.21 4.54 5.60
N TYR A 258 -0.80 4.01 6.75
CA TYR A 258 -1.74 3.78 7.87
C TYR A 258 -2.01 5.02 8.72
N GLY A 259 -1.04 5.93 8.81
CA GLY A 259 -1.12 7.08 9.70
C GLY A 259 -1.97 8.21 9.14
N ILE A 260 -1.81 8.55 7.85
CA ILE A 260 -2.35 9.80 7.28
C ILE A 260 -3.17 9.63 6.00
N ASN A 261 -3.09 8.47 5.33
CA ASN A 261 -3.85 8.25 4.11
C ASN A 261 -5.34 8.18 4.44
N GLN A 262 -6.13 9.01 3.75
CA GLN A 262 -7.56 9.12 3.97
C GLN A 262 -8.27 7.75 3.92
N ALA A 263 -7.93 6.88 2.97
CA ALA A 263 -8.60 5.59 2.83
C ALA A 263 -8.45 4.71 4.08
N GLN A 264 -7.33 4.81 4.79
CA GLN A 264 -7.09 4.08 6.04
C GLN A 264 -7.72 4.80 7.23
N VAL A 265 -7.50 6.12 7.32
CA VAL A 265 -7.98 6.92 8.46
C VAL A 265 -9.49 6.88 8.59
N GLN A 266 -10.19 6.99 7.47
CA GLN A 266 -11.64 6.94 7.39
C GLN A 266 -12.21 5.63 7.94
N ARG A 267 -11.50 4.50 7.80
CA ARG A 267 -11.98 3.18 8.21
C ARG A 267 -11.84 2.90 9.68
N TYR A 268 -10.67 3.18 10.26
CA TYR A 268 -10.50 2.98 11.69
C TYR A 268 -11.28 4.04 12.49
N ASN A 269 -11.52 5.23 11.93
CA ASN A 269 -12.43 6.21 12.53
C ASN A 269 -13.89 5.75 12.47
N ALA A 270 -14.28 4.89 11.52
CA ALA A 270 -15.62 4.31 11.46
C ALA A 270 -15.91 3.28 12.58
N CYS A 271 -14.92 2.92 13.41
CA CYS A 271 -15.10 2.05 14.55
C CYS A 271 -15.93 2.72 15.67
N LYS A 272 -16.60 1.88 16.47
CA LYS A 272 -17.44 2.31 17.62
C LYS A 272 -16.67 2.99 18.75
N SER A 273 -15.41 2.65 18.94
CA SER A 273 -14.57 3.22 20.00
C SER A 273 -13.11 3.26 19.57
N MET A 274 -12.35 4.15 20.21
CA MET A 274 -10.89 4.23 20.05
C MET A 274 -10.21 2.86 20.26
N THR A 275 -10.66 2.11 21.27
CA THR A 275 -10.12 0.78 21.55
C THR A 275 -10.41 -0.19 20.40
N GLN A 276 -11.61 -0.16 19.82
CA GLN A 276 -11.94 -0.97 18.64
C GLN A 276 -11.11 -0.55 17.42
N ALA A 277 -10.87 0.75 17.23
CA ALA A 277 -9.99 1.25 16.17
C ALA A 277 -8.54 0.74 16.32
N ARG A 278 -7.98 0.78 17.53
CA ARG A 278 -6.66 0.20 17.83
C ARG A 278 -6.61 -1.29 17.59
N ILE A 279 -7.59 -2.04 18.10
CA ILE A 279 -7.68 -3.48 17.87
C ILE A 279 -7.76 -3.77 16.37
N ALA A 280 -8.50 -2.96 15.59
CA ALA A 280 -8.58 -3.14 14.14
C ALA A 280 -7.21 -2.97 13.45
N LEU A 281 -6.43 -1.96 13.84
CA LEU A 281 -5.07 -1.74 13.33
C LEU A 281 -4.11 -2.89 13.70
N TYR A 282 -4.16 -3.39 14.93
CA TYR A 282 -3.31 -4.51 15.36
C TYR A 282 -3.75 -5.85 14.77
N LEU A 283 -5.05 -6.10 14.61
CA LEU A 283 -5.53 -7.29 13.89
C LEU A 283 -5.12 -7.24 12.41
N ASN A 284 -5.08 -6.04 11.82
CA ASN A 284 -4.64 -5.85 10.45
C ASN A 284 -3.18 -6.29 10.24
N PHE A 285 -2.31 -6.16 11.26
CA PHE A 285 -0.94 -6.68 11.20
C PHE A 285 -0.90 -8.19 10.88
N PHE A 286 -1.79 -8.98 11.48
CA PHE A 286 -1.82 -10.42 11.20
C PHE A 286 -2.34 -10.72 9.79
N GLY A 287 -3.36 -9.99 9.33
CA GLY A 287 -3.90 -10.13 7.98
C GLY A 287 -2.87 -9.78 6.89
N VAL A 288 -2.23 -8.62 7.00
CA VAL A 288 -1.20 -8.16 6.06
C VAL A 288 0.03 -9.09 6.06
N SER A 289 0.45 -9.56 7.24
CA SER A 289 1.59 -10.48 7.36
C SER A 289 1.28 -11.85 6.77
N ALA A 290 0.07 -12.37 6.95
CA ALA A 290 -0.33 -13.66 6.39
C ALA A 290 -0.31 -13.64 4.84
N ILE A 291 -0.82 -12.58 4.22
CA ILE A 291 -0.79 -12.39 2.77
C ILE A 291 0.64 -12.20 2.26
N LEU A 292 1.45 -11.43 2.98
CA LEU A 292 2.86 -11.24 2.63
C LEU A 292 3.61 -12.58 2.66
N ILE A 293 3.49 -13.36 3.75
CA ILE A 293 4.17 -14.65 3.89
C ILE A 293 3.70 -15.62 2.81
N SER A 294 2.41 -15.67 2.48
CA SER A 294 1.92 -16.52 1.38
C SER A 294 2.47 -16.06 0.03
N SER A 295 2.60 -14.76 -0.20
CA SER A 295 3.17 -14.21 -1.44
C SER A 295 4.68 -14.47 -1.55
N VAL A 296 5.43 -14.37 -0.44
CA VAL A 296 6.85 -14.74 -0.40
C VAL A 296 7.01 -16.23 -0.71
N MET A 297 6.20 -17.08 -0.09
CA MET A 297 6.21 -18.52 -0.37
C MET A 297 5.85 -18.82 -1.83
N ALA A 298 4.89 -18.10 -2.42
CA ALA A 298 4.55 -18.23 -3.84
C ALA A 298 5.72 -17.82 -4.75
N GLY A 299 6.53 -16.83 -4.36
CA GLY A 299 7.77 -16.47 -5.08
C GLY A 299 8.85 -17.54 -5.02
N LEU A 300 9.01 -18.19 -3.86
CA LEU A 300 9.91 -19.36 -3.73
C LEU A 300 9.42 -20.54 -4.58
N CYS A 301 8.10 -20.77 -4.60
CA CYS A 301 7.48 -21.76 -5.49
C CYS A 301 7.76 -21.44 -6.96
N ALA A 302 7.59 -20.18 -7.36
CA ALA A 302 7.88 -19.72 -8.72
C ALA A 302 9.33 -20.00 -9.10
N TYR A 303 10.27 -19.72 -8.20
CA TYR A 303 11.68 -19.99 -8.41
C TYR A 303 11.96 -21.49 -8.57
N SER A 304 11.52 -22.33 -7.63
CA SER A 304 11.76 -23.78 -7.71
C SER A 304 11.17 -24.41 -8.98
N VAL A 305 9.97 -24.00 -9.39
CA VAL A 305 9.33 -24.51 -10.61
C VAL A 305 10.02 -24.05 -11.89
N LEU A 306 10.52 -22.82 -11.93
CA LEU A 306 11.13 -22.21 -13.11
C LEU A 306 12.66 -22.16 -13.03
N LYS A 307 13.29 -22.89 -12.10
CA LYS A 307 14.72 -22.77 -11.80
C LYS A 307 15.63 -23.04 -13.01
N SER A 308 15.21 -23.98 -13.85
CA SER A 308 15.97 -24.45 -15.02
C SER A 308 15.71 -23.64 -16.29
N CYS A 309 14.66 -22.81 -16.31
CA CYS A 309 14.30 -22.01 -17.47
C CYS A 309 13.59 -20.74 -17.03
N ASP A 310 14.33 -19.63 -16.94
CA ASP A 310 13.74 -18.32 -16.71
C ASP A 310 12.95 -17.87 -17.95
N PRO A 311 11.62 -17.73 -17.87
CA PRO A 311 10.77 -17.42 -19.02
C PRO A 311 11.00 -16.01 -19.57
N ARG A 312 11.57 -15.08 -18.78
CA ARG A 312 11.82 -13.71 -19.23
C ARG A 312 13.04 -13.63 -20.14
N THR A 313 14.14 -14.27 -19.75
CA THR A 313 15.39 -14.24 -20.52
C THR A 313 15.24 -14.90 -21.89
N VAL A 314 14.34 -15.90 -22.01
CA VAL A 314 14.00 -16.54 -23.30
C VAL A 314 12.86 -15.85 -24.06
N GLY A 315 12.31 -14.75 -23.55
CA GLY A 315 11.27 -13.98 -24.25
C GLY A 315 9.88 -14.60 -24.27
N MET A 316 9.59 -15.60 -23.41
CA MET A 316 8.23 -16.15 -23.26
C MET A 316 7.30 -15.17 -22.54
N ILE A 317 7.86 -14.29 -21.69
CA ILE A 317 7.14 -13.18 -21.06
C ILE A 317 7.86 -11.86 -21.36
N SER A 318 7.10 -10.80 -21.62
CA SER A 318 7.63 -9.47 -21.95
C SER A 318 7.85 -8.61 -20.71
N ALA A 319 7.05 -8.82 -19.66
CA ALA A 319 7.10 -8.03 -18.43
C ALA A 319 7.21 -8.92 -17.18
N PRO A 320 7.93 -8.48 -16.13
CA PRO A 320 8.11 -9.27 -14.91
C PRO A 320 6.79 -9.56 -14.18
N ASP A 321 5.80 -8.67 -14.24
CA ASP A 321 4.47 -8.88 -13.64
C ASP A 321 3.69 -10.05 -14.27
N GLN A 322 4.13 -10.56 -15.43
CA GLN A 322 3.53 -11.70 -16.14
C GLN A 322 4.05 -13.05 -15.64
N LEU A 323 5.09 -13.05 -14.79
CA LEU A 323 5.72 -14.27 -14.28
C LEU A 323 4.73 -15.15 -13.50
N MET A 324 3.95 -14.54 -12.61
CA MET A 324 2.99 -15.29 -11.79
C MET A 324 1.82 -15.86 -12.61
N PRO A 325 1.14 -15.09 -13.48
CA PRO A 325 0.16 -15.65 -14.40
C PRO A 325 0.72 -16.79 -15.26
N PHE A 326 1.95 -16.65 -15.77
CA PHE A 326 2.63 -17.68 -16.55
C PHE A 326 2.86 -18.96 -15.74
N LEU A 327 3.40 -18.84 -14.51
CA LEU A 327 3.59 -19.97 -13.59
C LEU A 327 2.27 -20.68 -13.33
N VAL A 328 1.23 -19.95 -12.91
CA VAL A 328 -0.05 -20.52 -12.50
C VAL A 328 -0.68 -21.24 -13.68
N MET A 329 -0.67 -20.65 -14.87
CA MET A 329 -1.16 -21.30 -16.08
C MET A 329 -0.45 -22.62 -16.36
N ASN A 330 0.88 -22.68 -16.19
CA ASN A 330 1.65 -23.90 -16.43
C ASN A 330 1.35 -25.01 -15.42
N ILE A 331 1.30 -24.68 -14.13
CA ILE A 331 1.06 -25.68 -13.08
C ILE A 331 -0.41 -26.13 -13.01
N THR A 332 -1.35 -25.29 -13.46
CA THR A 332 -2.80 -25.57 -13.35
C THR A 332 -3.44 -26.17 -14.60
N ARG A 333 -2.69 -26.43 -15.69
CA ARG A 333 -3.24 -27.02 -16.93
C ARG A 333 -4.09 -28.28 -16.72
N SER A 334 -3.77 -29.11 -15.73
CA SER A 334 -4.49 -30.35 -15.42
C SER A 334 -5.64 -30.19 -14.42
N ASN A 335 -5.82 -29.00 -13.82
CA ASN A 335 -6.79 -28.74 -12.76
C ASN A 335 -7.65 -27.52 -13.14
N PRO A 336 -8.73 -27.70 -13.92
CA PRO A 336 -9.60 -26.59 -14.32
C PRO A 336 -10.20 -25.91 -13.09
N GLY A 337 -10.27 -24.58 -13.11
CA GLY A 337 -10.81 -23.74 -12.05
C GLY A 337 -9.76 -23.07 -11.15
N LEU A 338 -8.55 -23.65 -11.01
CA LEU A 338 -7.50 -23.06 -10.17
C LEU A 338 -6.94 -21.75 -10.78
N MET A 339 -6.86 -21.68 -12.11
CA MET A 339 -6.46 -20.45 -12.81
C MET A 339 -7.50 -19.33 -12.60
N GLY A 340 -8.79 -19.68 -12.67
CA GLY A 340 -9.89 -18.77 -12.37
C GLY A 340 -9.87 -18.28 -10.93
N LEU A 341 -9.57 -19.16 -9.96
CA LEU A 341 -9.40 -18.79 -8.55
C LEU A 341 -8.22 -17.83 -8.33
N PHE A 342 -7.08 -18.07 -8.99
CA PHE A 342 -5.94 -17.16 -8.93
C PHE A 342 -6.28 -15.78 -9.53
N CYS A 343 -6.91 -15.75 -10.71
CA CYS A 343 -7.37 -14.48 -11.30
C CYS A 343 -8.36 -13.76 -10.38
N ALA A 344 -9.28 -14.50 -9.77
CA ALA A 344 -10.25 -13.95 -8.83
C ALA A 344 -9.58 -13.36 -7.58
N ALA A 345 -8.53 -14.00 -7.06
CA ALA A 345 -7.74 -13.50 -5.94
C ALA A 345 -7.00 -12.20 -6.28
N VAL A 346 -6.34 -12.17 -7.43
CA VAL A 346 -5.63 -10.98 -7.93
C VAL A 346 -6.61 -9.83 -8.16
N TYR A 347 -7.77 -10.09 -8.78
CA TYR A 347 -8.82 -9.09 -8.98
C TYR A 347 -9.42 -8.62 -7.66
N SER A 348 -9.64 -9.51 -6.71
CA SER A 348 -10.17 -9.17 -5.38
C SER A 348 -9.29 -8.13 -4.67
N GLY A 349 -7.97 -8.29 -4.74
CA GLY A 349 -7.03 -7.29 -4.21
C GLY A 349 -7.16 -5.93 -4.89
N SER A 350 -7.23 -5.90 -6.23
CA SER A 350 -7.41 -4.63 -6.96
C SER A 350 -8.77 -3.98 -6.73
N LEU A 351 -9.85 -4.74 -6.73
CA LEU A 351 -11.20 -4.25 -6.46
C LEU A 351 -11.27 -3.61 -5.06
N SER A 352 -10.68 -4.25 -4.04
CA SER A 352 -10.59 -3.67 -2.69
C SER A 352 -9.84 -2.33 -2.66
N THR A 353 -8.67 -2.26 -3.30
CA THR A 353 -7.89 -1.01 -3.34
C THR A 353 -8.59 0.10 -4.10
N VAL A 354 -9.08 -0.17 -5.31
CA VAL A 354 -9.71 0.83 -6.17
C VAL A 354 -10.99 1.35 -5.52
N SER A 355 -11.80 0.47 -4.93
CA SER A 355 -13.03 0.88 -4.25
C SER A 355 -12.79 1.79 -3.05
N SER A 356 -11.75 1.49 -2.29
CA SER A 356 -11.31 2.31 -1.16
C SER A 356 -10.84 3.68 -1.59
N CYS A 357 -10.03 3.71 -2.65
CA CYS A 357 -9.50 4.95 -3.20
C CYS A 357 -10.62 5.83 -3.78
N ILE A 358 -11.56 5.26 -4.54
CA ILE A 358 -12.71 5.99 -5.08
C ILE A 358 -13.56 6.57 -3.95
N ASN A 359 -13.86 5.79 -2.90
CA ASN A 359 -14.62 6.27 -1.75
C ASN A 359 -13.89 7.41 -1.03
N ALA A 360 -12.58 7.28 -0.81
CA ALA A 360 -11.78 8.31 -0.16
C ALA A 360 -11.66 9.59 -1.02
N LEU A 361 -11.47 9.46 -2.33
CA LEU A 361 -11.46 10.56 -3.29
C LEU A 361 -12.79 11.32 -3.30
N ALA A 362 -13.91 10.60 -3.33
CA ALA A 362 -15.24 11.19 -3.26
C ALA A 362 -15.46 11.92 -1.92
N ALA A 363 -15.09 11.30 -0.79
CA ALA A 363 -15.19 11.90 0.54
C ALA A 363 -14.38 13.20 0.65
N VAL A 364 -13.09 13.16 0.29
CA VAL A 364 -12.18 14.30 0.36
C VAL A 364 -12.64 15.42 -0.57
N THR A 365 -13.05 15.11 -1.80
CA THR A 365 -13.54 16.13 -2.73
C THR A 365 -14.79 16.82 -2.18
N VAL A 366 -15.72 16.06 -1.60
CA VAL A 366 -16.93 16.61 -0.98
C VAL A 366 -16.59 17.51 0.22
N GLU A 367 -15.81 17.00 1.16
CA GLU A 367 -15.52 17.68 2.42
C GLU A 367 -14.59 18.89 2.24
N ASP A 368 -13.57 18.78 1.38
CA ASP A 368 -12.51 19.77 1.26
C ASP A 368 -12.69 20.74 0.09
N LEU A 369 -13.36 20.35 -0.99
CA LEU A 369 -13.50 21.17 -2.20
C LEU A 369 -14.91 21.67 -2.48
N ILE A 370 -15.95 21.00 -1.99
CA ILE A 370 -17.35 21.37 -2.28
C ILE A 370 -18.00 22.06 -1.08
N LYS A 371 -18.07 21.39 0.07
CA LYS A 371 -18.73 21.91 1.27
C LYS A 371 -18.22 23.28 1.76
N PRO A 372 -16.92 23.63 1.66
CA PRO A 372 -16.45 24.93 2.10
C PRO A 372 -17.02 26.11 1.30
N TYR A 373 -17.46 25.87 0.06
CA TYR A 373 -17.97 26.90 -0.85
C TYR A 373 -19.48 26.81 -1.08
N ILE A 374 -20.09 25.63 -0.90
CA ILE A 374 -21.50 25.38 -1.21
C ILE A 374 -22.19 24.67 -0.04
N ARG A 375 -23.30 25.23 0.44
CA ARG A 375 -24.21 24.53 1.37
C ARG A 375 -25.18 23.67 0.57
N MET A 376 -25.13 22.36 0.78
CA MET A 376 -25.97 21.38 0.07
C MET A 376 -26.90 20.65 1.02
N SER A 377 -28.08 20.24 0.55
CA SER A 377 -28.94 19.33 1.29
C SER A 377 -28.30 17.93 1.35
N GLU A 378 -28.63 17.12 2.36
CA GLU A 378 -28.08 15.77 2.53
C GLU A 378 -28.33 14.87 1.30
N ARG A 379 -29.50 15.02 0.65
CA ARG A 379 -29.82 14.32 -0.59
C ARG A 379 -28.90 14.73 -1.74
N CYS A 380 -28.68 16.04 -1.90
CA CYS A 380 -27.80 16.56 -2.95
C CYS A 380 -26.35 16.15 -2.71
N LEU A 381 -25.92 16.13 -1.44
CA LEU A 381 -24.59 15.68 -1.02
C LEU A 381 -24.38 14.19 -1.33
N ALA A 382 -25.37 13.35 -1.04
CA ALA A 382 -25.33 11.93 -1.38
C ALA A 382 -25.27 11.71 -2.91
N MET A 383 -26.09 12.43 -3.69
CA MET A 383 -26.04 12.36 -5.16
C MET A 383 -24.70 12.84 -5.72
N THR A 384 -24.12 13.88 -5.14
CA THR A 384 -22.82 14.42 -5.53
C THR A 384 -21.70 13.44 -5.24
N SER A 385 -21.71 12.79 -4.07
CA SER A 385 -20.77 11.72 -3.72
C SER A 385 -20.85 10.56 -4.72
N LYS A 386 -22.07 10.14 -5.11
CA LYS A 386 -22.26 9.10 -6.13
C LYS A 386 -21.74 9.52 -7.51
N ALA A 387 -22.01 10.75 -7.92
CA ALA A 387 -21.50 11.30 -9.18
C ALA A 387 -19.97 11.39 -9.19
N LEU A 388 -19.35 11.79 -8.08
CA LEU A 388 -17.90 11.81 -7.92
C LEU A 388 -17.30 10.40 -7.97
N SER A 389 -17.93 9.41 -7.34
CA SER A 389 -17.48 8.02 -7.45
C SER A 389 -17.48 7.53 -8.90
N ILE A 390 -18.49 7.90 -9.70
CA ILE A 390 -18.54 7.60 -11.14
C ILE A 390 -17.44 8.35 -11.89
N PHE A 391 -17.25 9.64 -11.62
CA PHE A 391 -16.20 10.45 -12.24
C PHE A 391 -14.80 9.87 -11.99
N PHE A 392 -14.46 9.55 -10.73
CA PHE A 392 -13.17 8.95 -10.40
C PHE A 392 -13.03 7.52 -10.95
N GLY A 393 -14.12 6.78 -11.09
CA GLY A 393 -14.15 5.51 -11.79
C GLY A 393 -13.76 5.61 -13.27
N ILE A 394 -14.31 6.60 -13.99
CA ILE A 394 -13.96 6.88 -15.39
C ILE A 394 -12.51 7.37 -15.49
N LEU A 395 -12.09 8.25 -14.58
CA LEU A 395 -10.72 8.75 -14.53
C LEU A 395 -9.72 7.61 -14.29
N CYS A 396 -10.06 6.64 -13.44
CA CYS A 396 -9.25 5.43 -13.22
C CYS A 396 -9.00 4.65 -14.51
N ILE A 397 -10.01 4.49 -15.39
CA ILE A 397 -9.86 3.83 -16.70
C ILE A 397 -8.84 4.59 -17.57
N ALA A 398 -8.94 5.93 -17.61
CA ALA A 398 -8.03 6.76 -18.40
C ALA A 398 -6.58 6.64 -17.92
N ILE A 399 -6.35 6.66 -16.59
CA ILE A 399 -5.01 6.52 -16.02
C ILE A 399 -4.49 5.08 -16.16
N ALA A 400 -5.33 4.06 -16.06
CA ALA A 400 -4.93 2.68 -16.35
C ALA A 400 -4.51 2.50 -17.82
N GLY A 401 -5.18 3.20 -18.74
CA GLY A 401 -4.78 3.30 -20.14
C GLY A 401 -3.41 3.93 -20.30
N LEU A 402 -3.12 5.04 -19.59
CA LEU A 402 -1.79 5.64 -19.59
C LEU A 402 -0.73 4.70 -19.01
N ALA A 403 -1.03 4.01 -17.92
CA ALA A 403 -0.14 3.01 -17.31
C ALA A 403 0.22 1.88 -18.28
N SER A 404 -0.71 1.47 -19.16
CA SER A 404 -0.46 0.44 -20.18
C SER A 404 0.63 0.81 -21.18
N VAL A 405 0.86 2.12 -21.40
CA VAL A 405 1.91 2.62 -22.31
C VAL A 405 3.27 2.68 -21.61
N MET A 406 3.31 2.65 -20.27
CA MET A 406 4.52 2.84 -19.47
C MET A 406 5.36 1.56 -19.23
N GLY A 407 4.96 0.40 -19.76
CA GLY A 407 5.81 -0.79 -19.83
C GLY A 407 6.06 -1.54 -18.49
N SER A 408 7.19 -2.25 -18.40
CA SER A 408 7.50 -3.34 -17.45
C SER A 408 7.91 -2.95 -16.02
N HIS A 409 7.58 -1.75 -15.53
CA HIS A 409 8.07 -1.20 -14.25
C HIS A 409 6.97 -0.93 -13.20
N MET A 410 5.82 -1.61 -13.27
CA MET A 410 4.60 -1.23 -12.52
C MET A 410 4.71 -1.37 -10.99
N ALA A 411 5.39 -2.41 -10.49
CA ALA A 411 5.58 -2.62 -9.05
C ALA A 411 6.37 -1.47 -8.41
N GLN A 412 7.48 -1.09 -9.04
CA GLN A 412 8.33 0.02 -8.63
C GLN A 412 7.59 1.35 -8.77
N LEU A 413 6.83 1.54 -9.85
CA LEU A 413 6.02 2.73 -10.09
C LEU A 413 5.01 2.97 -8.95
N THR A 414 4.37 1.91 -8.44
CA THR A 414 3.42 1.99 -7.31
C THR A 414 4.08 2.52 -6.05
N SER A 415 5.25 1.97 -5.69
CA SER A 415 6.02 2.41 -4.52
C SER A 415 6.55 3.82 -4.69
N VAL A 416 7.00 4.18 -5.90
CA VAL A 416 7.52 5.52 -6.23
C VAL A 416 6.42 6.58 -6.16
N ILE A 417 5.26 6.36 -6.78
CA ILE A 417 4.12 7.28 -6.74
C ILE A 417 3.73 7.56 -5.28
N SER A 418 3.67 6.51 -4.45
CA SER A 418 3.33 6.65 -3.04
C SER A 418 4.41 7.36 -2.24
N ALA A 419 5.69 7.16 -2.57
CA ALA A 419 6.82 7.76 -1.87
C ALA A 419 6.98 9.26 -2.17
N ILE A 420 6.65 9.72 -3.38
CA ILE A 420 6.83 11.13 -3.80
C ILE A 420 6.09 12.07 -2.85
N THR A 421 4.81 11.79 -2.59
CA THR A 421 3.92 12.62 -1.77
C THR A 421 3.82 12.14 -0.33
N GLY A 422 3.94 10.83 -0.09
CA GLY A 422 3.72 10.22 1.24
C GLY A 422 4.68 10.75 2.30
N GLY A 423 5.98 10.90 1.97
CA GLY A 423 7.00 11.40 2.89
C GLY A 423 6.74 12.85 3.32
N PRO A 424 6.64 13.81 2.37
CA PRO A 424 6.32 15.20 2.67
C PRO A 424 5.00 15.38 3.44
N LEU A 425 3.94 14.63 3.08
CA LEU A 425 2.67 14.67 3.81
C LEU A 425 2.82 14.12 5.24
N LEU A 426 3.59 13.05 5.44
CA LEU A 426 3.85 12.50 6.77
C LEU A 426 4.58 13.50 7.67
N ALA A 427 5.55 14.24 7.12
CA ALA A 427 6.17 15.34 7.84
C ALA A 427 5.19 16.47 8.16
N LEU A 428 4.29 16.84 7.24
CA LEU A 428 3.27 17.88 7.47
C LEU A 428 2.37 17.54 8.66
N PHE A 429 1.80 16.33 8.68
CA PHE A 429 0.97 15.88 9.80
C PHE A 429 1.79 15.67 11.08
N GLY A 430 3.00 15.10 10.98
CA GLY A 430 3.89 14.89 12.12
C GLY A 430 4.27 16.21 12.80
N LEU A 431 4.63 17.24 12.03
CA LEU A 431 4.89 18.59 12.55
C LEU A 431 3.65 19.21 13.19
N GLY A 432 2.47 19.03 12.61
CA GLY A 432 1.22 19.51 13.19
C GLY A 432 0.93 18.90 14.56
N ILE A 433 1.06 17.57 14.67
CA ILE A 433 0.66 16.79 15.83
C ILE A 433 1.69 16.88 16.97
N LEU A 434 2.99 16.88 16.64
CA LEU A 434 4.08 16.74 17.60
C LEU A 434 4.80 18.05 17.92
N CYS A 435 4.78 19.04 17.02
CA CYS A 435 5.58 20.25 17.18
C CYS A 435 4.69 21.49 17.45
N PRO A 436 4.69 22.04 18.67
CA PRO A 436 3.84 23.17 19.02
C PRO A 436 4.27 24.46 18.32
N PHE A 437 5.56 24.59 18.01
CA PHE A 437 6.15 25.77 17.37
C PHE A 437 6.14 25.72 15.83
N ALA A 438 5.60 24.65 15.23
CA ALA A 438 5.42 24.58 13.79
C ALA A 438 4.33 25.57 13.34
N ASN A 439 4.60 26.38 12.32
CA ASN A 439 3.65 27.34 11.75
C ASN A 439 3.37 27.05 10.26
N ALA A 440 2.34 27.69 9.71
CA ALA A 440 1.89 27.44 8.34
C ALA A 440 2.97 27.70 7.28
N LYS A 441 3.77 28.76 7.44
CA LYS A 441 4.84 29.13 6.48
C LYS A 441 5.93 28.06 6.46
N GLY A 442 6.34 27.58 7.64
CA GLY A 442 7.35 26.55 7.75
C GLY A 442 6.90 25.24 7.14
N VAL A 443 5.71 24.74 7.53
CA VAL A 443 5.24 23.45 7.00
C VAL A 443 4.99 23.47 5.49
N LEU A 444 4.48 24.58 4.92
CA LEU A 444 4.33 24.72 3.46
C LEU A 444 5.68 24.67 2.75
N SER A 445 6.66 25.41 3.26
CA SER A 445 8.02 25.43 2.69
C SER A 445 8.68 24.05 2.77
N GLY A 446 8.52 23.35 3.90
CA GLY A 446 9.01 21.99 4.09
C GLY A 446 8.43 21.02 3.07
N VAL A 447 7.10 21.02 2.89
CA VAL A 447 6.44 20.13 1.92
C VAL A 447 6.90 20.41 0.50
N VAL A 448 7.01 21.68 0.09
CA VAL A 448 7.46 22.04 -1.26
C VAL A 448 8.89 21.56 -1.52
N VAL A 449 9.81 21.81 -0.60
CA VAL A 449 11.22 21.37 -0.76
C VAL A 449 11.31 19.83 -0.75
N GLY A 450 10.54 19.17 0.12
CA GLY A 450 10.48 17.72 0.16
C GLY A 450 9.95 17.10 -1.13
N LEU A 451 8.89 17.67 -1.71
CA LEU A 451 8.34 17.23 -3.00
C LEU A 451 9.32 17.42 -4.14
N ILE A 452 10.01 18.56 -4.21
CA ILE A 452 11.03 18.82 -5.23
C ILE A 452 12.12 17.75 -5.14
N LEU A 453 12.58 17.45 -3.93
CA LEU A 453 13.64 16.45 -3.73
C LEU A 453 13.17 15.03 -4.07
N THR A 454 11.96 14.62 -3.67
CA THR A 454 11.46 13.27 -3.99
C THR A 454 11.19 13.11 -5.48
N VAL A 455 10.66 14.14 -6.16
CA VAL A 455 10.52 14.15 -7.63
C VAL A 455 11.89 14.08 -8.29
N TRP A 456 12.86 14.84 -7.81
CA TRP A 456 14.23 14.81 -8.34
C TRP A 456 14.88 13.43 -8.21
N LEU A 457 14.79 12.79 -7.05
CA LEU A 457 15.35 11.45 -6.82
C LEU A 457 14.68 10.39 -7.69
N THR A 458 13.36 10.44 -7.81
CA THR A 458 12.59 9.44 -8.58
C THR A 458 12.77 9.62 -10.09
N ALA A 459 12.82 10.86 -10.59
CA ALA A 459 13.20 11.14 -11.96
C ALA A 459 14.64 10.66 -12.25
N GLY A 460 15.57 10.88 -11.31
CA GLY A 460 16.94 10.39 -11.40
C GLY A 460 17.01 8.86 -11.51
N GLU A 461 16.24 8.12 -10.71
CA GLU A 461 16.17 6.64 -10.78
C GLU A 461 15.58 6.12 -12.10
N ILE A 462 14.60 6.82 -12.68
CA ILE A 462 13.98 6.45 -13.97
C ILE A 462 14.93 6.71 -15.15
N ILE A 463 15.65 7.84 -15.13
CA ILE A 463 16.57 8.23 -16.22
C ILE A 463 17.89 7.47 -16.11
N PHE A 464 18.39 7.27 -14.89
CA PHE A 464 19.66 6.62 -14.59
C PHE A 464 19.41 5.42 -13.65
N PRO A 465 19.04 4.25 -14.20
CA PRO A 465 18.75 3.06 -13.40
C PRO A 465 19.99 2.61 -12.62
N SER A 466 19.78 2.16 -11.39
CA SER A 466 20.86 1.72 -10.50
C SER A 466 21.66 0.54 -11.11
N PRO A 467 22.99 0.55 -11.01
CA PRO A 467 23.82 -0.51 -11.57
C PRO A 467 23.56 -1.86 -10.89
N PRO A 468 23.85 -3.00 -11.56
CA PRO A 468 23.65 -4.34 -11.02
C PRO A 468 24.33 -4.58 -9.67
N GLU A 469 25.44 -3.89 -9.42
CA GLU A 469 26.13 -3.92 -8.14
C GLU A 469 25.21 -3.47 -7.00
N MET A 470 24.41 -2.42 -7.19
CA MET A 470 23.51 -1.87 -6.17
C MET A 470 22.19 -2.64 -6.06
N THR A 471 21.70 -3.22 -7.16
CA THR A 471 20.45 -3.98 -7.16
C THR A 471 20.62 -5.45 -6.77
N ARG A 472 21.81 -6.03 -6.96
CA ARG A 472 22.18 -7.44 -6.63
C ARG A 472 21.11 -8.46 -7.07
N PRO A 473 20.73 -8.52 -8.35
CA PRO A 473 19.81 -9.56 -8.82
C PRO A 473 20.45 -10.94 -8.64
N LEU A 474 19.66 -11.92 -8.21
CA LEU A 474 20.11 -13.30 -8.04
C LEU A 474 20.21 -14.01 -9.39
N LEU A 475 21.12 -14.98 -9.47
CA LEU A 475 21.37 -15.74 -10.69
C LEU A 475 20.12 -16.52 -11.15
N LEU A 476 19.92 -16.55 -12.47
CA LEU A 476 18.87 -17.27 -13.18
C LEU A 476 19.52 -18.10 -14.30
N THR A 477 18.95 -19.26 -14.62
CA THR A 477 19.50 -20.16 -15.65
C THR A 477 18.53 -20.34 -16.81
N THR A 478 19.08 -20.65 -17.99
CA THR A 478 18.32 -20.97 -19.21
C THR A 478 18.66 -22.36 -19.76
N ASP A 479 19.46 -23.14 -19.03
CA ASP A 479 20.04 -24.41 -19.48
C ASP A 479 18.98 -25.47 -19.81
N GLY A 480 17.80 -25.39 -19.17
CA GLY A 480 16.66 -26.27 -19.39
C GLY A 480 15.63 -25.72 -20.38
N CYS A 481 15.88 -24.59 -21.04
CA CYS A 481 14.96 -24.01 -22.01
C CYS A 481 15.10 -24.71 -23.38
N ASN A 482 14.02 -25.31 -23.88
CA ASN A 482 14.00 -25.92 -25.21
C ASN A 482 13.76 -24.85 -26.28
N PHE A 483 14.80 -24.44 -27.01
CA PHE A 483 14.66 -23.52 -28.14
C PHE A 483 13.98 -24.26 -29.29
N SER A 484 12.70 -23.95 -29.56
CA SER A 484 12.04 -24.42 -30.77
C SER A 484 12.65 -23.68 -31.98
N SER A 485 13.69 -24.28 -32.55
CA SER A 485 14.38 -23.79 -33.74
C SER A 485 13.50 -24.01 -34.96
N ASN A 486 12.61 -23.06 -35.26
CA ASN A 486 11.95 -22.93 -36.56
C ASN A 486 12.63 -21.82 -37.39
N ALA A 487 13.95 -21.73 -37.33
CA ALA A 487 14.74 -20.96 -38.27
C ALA A 487 15.71 -21.92 -38.97
N ASN A 488 15.43 -22.21 -40.24
CA ASN A 488 16.31 -22.99 -41.11
C ASN A 488 17.71 -22.37 -41.14
N LEU A 489 18.64 -22.92 -40.36
CA LEU A 489 20.07 -22.62 -40.45
C LEU A 489 20.76 -23.86 -41.02
N SER A 490 21.06 -23.76 -42.31
CA SER A 490 21.94 -24.67 -43.04
C SER A 490 23.31 -24.73 -42.36
N LEU A 491 23.61 -25.87 -41.74
CA LEU A 491 24.90 -26.18 -41.15
C LEU A 491 25.94 -26.38 -42.26
N THR A 492 26.82 -25.39 -42.45
CA THR A 492 28.15 -25.61 -43.00
C THR A 492 29.19 -25.11 -42.01
N SER A 493 29.75 -26.08 -41.27
CA SER A 493 31.10 -26.20 -40.70
C SER A 493 31.75 -25.03 -39.95
N SER A 494 32.39 -25.44 -38.84
CA SER A 494 33.41 -24.76 -38.02
C SER A 494 32.95 -23.51 -37.29
N ASP A 495 32.36 -23.70 -36.11
CA ASP A 495 32.94 -23.19 -34.86
C ASP A 495 32.25 -23.85 -33.66
N LEU A 496 33.05 -24.41 -32.77
CA LEU A 496 32.62 -24.99 -31.49
C LEU A 496 32.11 -23.83 -30.62
N PRO A 497 30.86 -23.80 -30.12
CA PRO A 497 30.44 -22.74 -29.23
C PRO A 497 31.07 -22.99 -27.86
N THR A 498 32.11 -22.23 -27.55
CA THR A 498 32.63 -22.06 -26.20
C THR A 498 31.50 -21.69 -25.25
N LEU A 499 31.41 -22.42 -24.14
CA LEU A 499 30.62 -22.09 -22.95
C LEU A 499 30.90 -20.64 -22.52
N ILE A 500 29.98 -19.72 -22.84
CA ILE A 500 29.96 -18.38 -22.28
C ILE A 500 28.77 -18.31 -21.33
N SER A 501 29.07 -18.39 -20.04
CA SER A 501 28.27 -17.79 -18.98
C SER A 501 28.16 -16.29 -19.28
N SER A 502 27.10 -15.87 -19.97
CA SER A 502 26.84 -14.45 -20.21
C SER A 502 25.77 -13.96 -19.24
N PRO A 503 26.01 -12.87 -18.48
CA PRO A 503 24.94 -12.10 -17.89
C PRO A 503 24.05 -11.53 -19.01
N ALA A 504 22.78 -11.29 -18.68
CA ALA A 504 21.76 -10.70 -19.55
C ALA A 504 22.27 -9.45 -20.32
N PRO A 505 21.66 -9.09 -21.47
CA PRO A 505 22.27 -8.22 -22.47
C PRO A 505 22.63 -6.84 -21.90
N LEU A 506 23.92 -6.48 -21.96
CA LEU A 506 24.36 -5.10 -21.87
C LEU A 506 23.82 -4.34 -23.08
N HIS A 507 22.92 -3.38 -22.84
CA HIS A 507 22.84 -2.21 -23.70
C HIS A 507 24.19 -1.50 -23.58
N GLY A 508 24.99 -1.57 -24.65
CA GLY A 508 26.23 -0.80 -24.74
C GLY A 508 25.93 0.69 -24.67
N SER A 509 26.47 1.37 -23.66
CA SER A 509 26.76 2.79 -23.76
C SER A 509 28.26 2.96 -23.73
N ASN A 510 28.80 3.40 -24.87
CA ASN A 510 30.15 3.92 -24.97
C ASN A 510 30.45 4.91 -23.84
N SER A 511 31.67 4.81 -23.34
CA SER A 511 32.33 5.70 -22.42
C SER A 511 32.45 7.12 -22.98
N THR A 512 31.40 7.95 -22.82
CA THR A 512 31.50 9.42 -22.83
C THR A 512 30.39 10.02 -21.97
N ASN A 513 30.72 10.34 -20.72
CA ASN A 513 30.32 11.56 -19.99
C ASN A 513 30.75 11.40 -18.52
N SER A 514 31.91 11.93 -18.18
CA SER A 514 32.51 11.92 -16.83
C SER A 514 31.69 12.65 -15.76
N LEU A 515 30.58 13.29 -16.12
CA LEU A 515 29.60 13.85 -15.18
C LEU A 515 28.34 12.99 -14.97
N THR A 516 28.02 12.05 -15.86
CA THR A 516 26.80 11.23 -15.78
C THR A 516 27.03 9.83 -15.18
N GLY A 517 28.28 9.41 -15.01
CA GLY A 517 28.63 8.12 -14.40
C GLY A 517 28.50 8.04 -12.88
N HIS A 518 28.14 9.14 -12.21
CA HIS A 518 28.12 9.24 -10.73
C HIS A 518 26.73 9.40 -10.11
N TRP A 519 25.65 9.43 -10.89
CA TRP A 519 24.31 9.50 -10.32
C TRP A 519 23.88 8.12 -9.79
N GLN A 520 24.03 7.92 -8.49
CA GLN A 520 23.51 6.75 -7.77
C GLN A 520 22.30 7.18 -6.95
N SER A 521 21.11 6.74 -7.38
CA SER A 521 19.90 6.97 -6.62
C SER A 521 19.86 6.06 -5.40
N PRO A 522 19.41 6.55 -4.23
CA PRO A 522 19.14 5.71 -3.07
C PRO A 522 18.07 4.66 -3.39
N SER A 523 17.97 3.64 -2.54
CA SER A 523 16.87 2.67 -2.63
C SER A 523 15.52 3.37 -2.72
N TYR A 524 14.65 2.90 -3.62
CA TYR A 524 13.28 3.39 -3.76
C TYR A 524 12.48 3.36 -2.44
N LEU A 525 12.83 2.47 -1.50
CA LEU A 525 12.22 2.39 -0.17
C LEU A 525 12.60 3.57 0.74
N TYR A 526 13.75 4.21 0.50
CA TYR A 526 14.18 5.40 1.24
C TYR A 526 13.66 6.71 0.68
N THR A 527 13.11 6.74 -0.53
CA THR A 527 12.54 7.96 -1.13
C THR A 527 11.52 8.63 -0.20
N CYS A 528 10.62 7.85 0.42
CA CYS A 528 9.65 8.37 1.38
C CYS A 528 10.34 8.95 2.64
N THR A 529 11.33 8.23 3.18
CA THR A 529 12.11 8.65 4.35
C THR A 529 12.87 9.94 4.09
N ILE A 530 13.52 10.07 2.94
CA ILE A 530 14.26 11.28 2.55
C ILE A 530 13.30 12.46 2.39
N GLY A 531 12.15 12.24 1.73
CA GLY A 531 11.11 13.26 1.61
C GLY A 531 10.57 13.74 2.95
N MET A 532 10.33 12.81 3.88
CA MET A 532 9.88 13.12 5.25
C MET A 532 10.93 13.91 6.03
N ILE A 533 12.18 13.42 6.09
CA ILE A 533 13.26 14.07 6.85
C ILE A 533 13.52 15.48 6.32
N THR A 534 13.59 15.64 5.00
CA THR A 534 13.82 16.94 4.36
C THR A 534 12.70 17.92 4.68
N SER A 535 11.45 17.49 4.54
CA SER A 535 10.29 18.32 4.84
C SER A 535 10.23 18.70 6.32
N LEU A 536 10.61 17.77 7.21
CA LEU A 536 10.64 18.00 8.65
C LEU A 536 11.73 19.02 9.02
N ILE A 537 12.96 18.85 8.52
CA ILE A 537 14.08 19.77 8.80
C ILE A 537 13.77 21.17 8.29
N VAL A 538 13.41 21.30 7.01
CA VAL A 538 13.10 22.60 6.39
C VAL A 538 11.89 23.23 7.09
N GLY A 539 10.87 22.43 7.39
CA GLY A 539 9.66 22.89 8.07
C GLY A 539 9.93 23.43 9.47
N LEU A 540 10.79 22.79 10.25
CA LEU A 540 11.20 23.26 11.58
C LEU A 540 12.05 24.53 11.49
N ILE A 541 13.06 24.56 10.61
CA ILE A 541 13.96 25.72 10.45
C ILE A 541 13.15 26.94 10.05
N VAL A 542 12.34 26.84 9.00
CA VAL A 542 11.53 27.97 8.53
C VAL A 542 10.49 28.36 9.58
N SER A 543 9.86 27.41 10.28
CA SER A 543 8.93 27.75 11.37
C SER A 543 9.61 28.57 12.47
N LEU A 544 10.83 28.21 12.86
CA LEU A 544 11.60 28.95 13.87
C LEU A 544 11.98 30.35 13.38
N LEU A 545 12.40 30.48 12.11
CA LEU A 545 12.76 31.76 11.51
C LEU A 545 11.57 32.70 11.32
N THR A 546 10.37 32.18 11.04
CA THR A 546 9.17 32.99 10.80
C THR A 546 8.31 33.20 12.04
N GLY A 547 8.87 33.04 13.24
CA GLY A 547 8.21 33.39 14.50
C GLY A 547 7.36 32.28 15.14
N GLY A 548 7.60 31.01 14.80
CA GLY A 548 6.84 29.86 15.32
C GLY A 548 6.82 29.70 16.85
N ARG A 549 7.78 30.29 17.57
CA ARG A 549 7.77 30.32 19.04
C ARG A 549 6.60 31.13 19.63
N ASN A 550 6.01 32.02 18.84
CA ASN A 550 4.89 32.86 19.27
C ASN A 550 3.52 32.23 18.91
N GLU A 551 3.50 31.06 18.28
CA GLU A 551 2.27 30.36 17.93
C GLU A 551 1.53 29.87 19.17
N LYS A 552 0.22 30.13 19.22
CA LYS A 552 -0.66 29.63 20.27
C LYS A 552 -1.52 28.51 19.67
N VAL A 553 -1.17 27.26 20.00
CA VAL A 553 -1.85 26.07 19.48
C VAL A 553 -2.80 25.52 20.54
N GLN A 554 -4.02 25.17 20.12
CA GLN A 554 -4.97 24.47 20.97
C GLN A 554 -4.47 23.05 21.26
N ALA A 555 -4.48 22.64 22.53
CA ALA A 555 -3.96 21.33 22.94
C ALA A 555 -4.68 20.16 22.26
N ASP A 556 -5.98 20.31 21.96
CA ASP A 556 -6.82 19.28 21.32
C ASP A 556 -6.37 18.91 19.89
N LEU A 557 -5.57 19.76 19.24
CA LEU A 557 -5.00 19.53 17.91
C LEU A 557 -3.64 18.83 17.96
N MET A 558 -3.15 18.52 19.15
CA MET A 558 -1.86 17.87 19.37
C MET A 558 -2.04 16.51 20.03
N LEU A 559 -0.99 15.70 20.00
CA LEU A 559 -0.95 14.46 20.75
C LEU A 559 -0.87 14.76 22.25
N MET A 560 -1.85 14.29 23.03
CA MET A 560 -1.84 14.42 24.47
C MET A 560 -1.21 13.20 25.13
N LYS A 561 -0.66 13.36 26.34
CA LYS A 561 -0.13 12.24 27.13
C LYS A 561 -1.21 11.17 27.39
N GLU A 562 -2.43 11.64 27.61
CA GLU A 562 -3.62 10.83 27.91
C GLU A 562 -4.03 9.92 26.75
N ASP A 563 -3.63 10.26 25.53
CA ASP A 563 -3.94 9.50 24.34
C ASP A 563 -3.09 8.24 24.22
N THR A 564 -1.90 8.19 24.82
CA THR A 564 -0.97 7.08 24.60
C THR A 564 -1.38 5.82 25.37
N LEU A 565 -1.22 4.65 24.74
CA LEU A 565 -1.51 3.35 25.37
C LEU A 565 -0.59 3.12 26.57
N MET A 566 0.67 3.58 26.48
CA MET A 566 1.62 3.58 27.59
C MET A 566 1.12 4.34 28.81
N PHE A 567 0.45 5.48 28.63
CA PHE A 567 -0.15 6.22 29.75
C PHE A 567 -1.33 5.46 30.37
N HIS A 568 -2.18 4.83 29.56
CA HIS A 568 -3.25 3.96 30.06
C HIS A 568 -2.71 2.74 30.80
N LEU A 569 -1.65 2.11 30.28
CA LEU A 569 -0.98 0.97 30.90
C LEU A 569 -0.36 1.37 32.23
N TYR A 570 0.35 2.51 32.27
CA TYR A 570 0.91 3.10 33.48
C TYR A 570 -0.18 3.44 34.51
N LYS A 571 -1.30 4.04 34.10
CA LYS A 571 -2.42 4.36 34.99
C LYS A 571 -3.07 3.09 35.54
N TYR A 572 -3.22 2.05 34.72
CA TYR A 572 -3.75 0.76 35.13
C TYR A 572 -2.81 0.05 36.12
N THR A 573 -1.52 -0.05 35.82
CA THR A 573 -0.54 -0.68 36.71
C THR A 573 -0.40 0.11 38.01
N ARG A 574 -0.36 1.44 37.95
CA ARG A 574 -0.39 2.30 39.14
C ARG A 574 -1.64 2.06 39.98
N ASN A 575 -2.82 2.02 39.37
CA ASN A 575 -4.07 1.81 40.12
C ASN A 575 -4.20 0.39 40.69
N LYS A 576 -3.54 -0.61 40.08
CA LYS A 576 -3.58 -2.02 40.50
C LYS A 576 -2.50 -2.38 41.52
N PHE A 577 -1.31 -1.80 41.42
CA PHE A 577 -0.13 -2.18 42.20
C PHE A 577 0.38 -1.13 43.19
N LEU A 578 0.02 0.16 43.01
CA LEU A 578 0.33 1.17 44.01
C LEU A 578 -0.88 1.37 44.94
N PRO A 579 -0.72 1.22 46.27
CA PRO A 579 -1.80 1.50 47.19
C PRO A 579 -2.25 2.95 47.01
N LYS A 580 -3.56 3.19 46.91
CA LYS A 580 -4.12 4.54 46.99
C LYS A 580 -3.56 5.18 48.26
N VAL A 581 -2.68 6.17 48.13
CA VAL A 581 -2.29 7.01 49.26
C VAL A 581 -3.58 7.66 49.76
N LYS A 582 -4.16 7.12 50.85
CA LYS A 582 -5.20 7.81 51.59
C LYS A 582 -4.54 9.06 52.15
N VAL A 583 -4.79 10.20 51.52
CA VAL A 583 -4.47 11.50 52.12
C VAL A 583 -5.18 11.51 53.48
N LYS A 584 -4.41 11.53 54.58
CA LYS A 584 -4.97 11.58 55.93
C LYS A 584 -5.79 12.88 56.07
N PRO A 585 -7.00 12.84 56.64
CA PRO A 585 -7.88 14.01 56.73
C PRO A 585 -7.24 15.23 57.42
N LYS A 586 -6.27 15.01 58.33
CA LYS A 586 -5.52 16.09 58.99
C LYS A 586 -4.68 16.98 58.07
N GLN A 587 -4.32 16.51 56.88
CA GLN A 587 -3.53 17.30 55.93
C GLN A 587 -4.42 18.14 55.00
N LYS A 588 -5.72 17.84 54.96
CA LYS A 588 -6.72 18.62 54.21
C LYS A 588 -7.20 19.82 55.03
N GLU A 589 -7.40 19.65 56.34
CA GLU A 589 -7.71 20.75 57.26
C GLU A 589 -6.58 21.78 57.32
N SER A 590 -5.31 21.37 57.33
CA SER A 590 -4.19 22.33 57.33
C SER A 590 -4.09 23.11 56.03
N LEU A 591 -4.38 22.49 54.88
CA LEU A 591 -4.40 23.17 53.57
C LEU A 591 -5.60 24.11 53.42
N GLU A 592 -6.77 23.75 53.95
CA GLU A 592 -7.96 24.62 53.97
C GLU A 592 -7.77 25.82 54.93
N LEU A 593 -7.19 25.59 56.11
CA LEU A 593 -6.86 26.67 57.06
C LEU A 593 -5.82 27.64 56.48
N THR A 594 -4.81 27.12 55.75
CA THR A 594 -3.81 27.96 55.09
C THR A 594 -4.43 28.76 53.94
N ALA A 595 -5.39 28.19 53.21
CA ALA A 595 -6.12 28.88 52.14
C ALA A 595 -7.07 29.97 52.68
N GLU A 596 -7.68 29.77 53.85
CA GLU A 596 -8.49 30.80 54.52
C GLU A 596 -7.63 31.94 55.07
N ILE A 597 -6.48 31.65 55.67
CA ILE A 597 -5.54 32.67 56.17
C ILE A 597 -5.02 33.54 55.01
N ILE A 598 -4.69 32.94 53.86
CA ILE A 598 -4.26 33.66 52.64
C ILE A 598 -5.40 34.53 52.06
N LYS A 599 -6.66 34.13 52.23
CA LYS A 599 -7.82 34.94 51.83
C LYS A 599 -8.06 36.12 52.76
N ALA A 600 -7.80 35.96 54.07
CA ALA A 600 -7.98 37.00 55.07
C ALA A 600 -6.90 38.10 55.05
N THR A 601 -5.71 37.82 54.50
CA THR A 601 -4.61 38.80 54.36
C THR A 601 -4.66 39.62 53.07
N LYS A 602 -5.71 39.46 52.26
CA LYS A 602 -5.92 40.16 50.98
C LYS A 602 -7.01 41.25 51.02
N ILE A 603 -7.45 41.65 52.21
CA ILE A 603 -8.23 42.86 52.48
C ILE A 603 -7.30 43.81 53.23
#